data_AF-A0A380DWN3-F1
#
_entry.id   AF-A0A380DWN3-F1
#
_cell.length_a   1.000
_cell.length_b   1.000
_cell.length_c   1.000
_cell.angle_alpha   90.00
_cell.angle_beta   90.00
_cell.angle_gamma   90.00
#
_symmetry.space_group_name_H-M   'P 1'
#
loop_
_entity.id
_entity.type
_entity.pdbx_description
1 polymer ?
#
loop_
_entity_poly.entity_id
_entity_poly.type
_entity_poly.pdbx_seq_one_letter_code
_entity_poly.pdbx_strand_id
1 'polypeptide(L)' 'MISTLNEIMKCIEDNDTIIIHRHVRPDPDAYGSQLGLKYYIQQKFPQKQVFAVGEADHH' A
#
# COMPACT_ATOMS: atom_id res chain seq x y z
N MET A 1 4.59 -20.05 -15.67
CA MET A 1 5.04 -18.66 -15.47
C MET A 1 4.05 -18.01 -14.53
N ILE A 2 4.45 -17.71 -13.30
CA ILE A 2 3.59 -16.98 -12.37
C ILE A 2 3.76 -15.49 -12.72
N SER A 3 2.65 -14.78 -12.89
CA SER A 3 2.65 -13.33 -13.12
C SER A 3 3.17 -12.63 -11.87
N THR A 4 4.06 -11.63 -11.99
CA THR A 4 4.57 -10.82 -10.88
C THR A 4 3.44 -10.28 -9.98
N LEU A 5 2.27 -9.99 -10.56
CA LEU A 5 1.08 -9.57 -9.80
C LEU A 5 0.59 -10.64 -8.81
N ASN A 6 0.69 -11.93 -9.17
CA ASN A 6 0.31 -13.02 -8.29
C ASN A 6 1.30 -13.18 -7.13
N GLU A 7 2.59 -12.91 -7.35
CA GLU A 7 3.61 -12.96 -6.30
C GLU A 7 3.40 -11.82 -5.29
N ILE A 8 3.12 -10.62 -5.79
CA ILE A 8 2.75 -9.47 -4.94
C ILE A 8 1.49 -9.79 -4.14
N MET A 9 0.47 -10.35 -4.79
CA MET A 9 -0.78 -10.68 -4.12
C MET A 9 -0.61 -11.76 -3.05
N LYS A 10 0.21 -12.79 -3.34
CA LYS A 10 0.55 -13.81 -2.36
C LYS A 10 1.28 -13.21 -1.15
N CYS A 11 2.22 -12.29 -1.39
CA CYS A 11 2.90 -11.59 -0.30
C CYS A 11 1.92 -10.79 0.58
N ILE A 12 0.92 -10.13 -0.03
CA ILE A 12 -0.15 -9.42 0.70
C ILE A 12 -0.99 -10.40 1.54
N GLU A 13 -1.30 -11.57 1.01
CA GLU A 13 -2.09 -12.60 1.70
C GLU A 13 -1.32 -13.20 2.89
N ASP A 14 -0.03 -13.47 2.71
CA ASP A 14 0.85 -14.14 3.69
C ASP A 14 1.29 -13.24 4.85
N ASN A 15 1.12 -11.92 4.78
CA ASN A 15 1.57 -10.97 5.81
C ASN A 15 0.41 -10.23 6.49
N ASP A 16 0.42 -10.16 7.82
CA ASP A 16 -0.65 -9.49 8.60
C ASP A 16 -0.48 -7.98 8.72
N THR A 17 0.76 -7.50 8.63
CA THR A 17 1.08 -6.07 8.68
C THR A 17 1.71 -5.62 7.37
N ILE A 18 1.16 -4.57 6.78
CA ILE A 18 1.60 -4.02 5.50
C ILE A 18 1.82 -2.52 5.67
N ILE A 19 2.99 -2.04 5.27
CA ILE A 19 3.38 -0.63 5.34
C ILE A 19 3.69 -0.15 3.92
N ILE A 20 2.94 0.84 3.46
CA ILE A 20 3.07 1.38 2.11
C ILE A 20 3.77 2.73 2.20
N HIS A 21 4.92 2.84 1.53
CA HIS A 21 5.69 4.08 1.40
C HIS A 21 5.41 4.76 0.05
N ARG A 22 5.72 6.05 -0.01
CA ARG A 22 5.77 6.85 -1.24
C ARG A 22 7.02 7.74 -1.21
N HIS A 23 7.34 8.41 -2.31
CA HIS A 23 8.49 9.31 -2.37
C HIS A 23 8.26 10.60 -1.57
N VAL A 24 9.37 11.30 -1.26
CA VAL A 24 9.38 12.65 -0.70
C VAL A 24 8.80 13.66 -1.70
N ARG A 25 8.21 14.76 -1.22
CA ARG A 25 7.49 15.74 -2.06
C ARG A 25 6.46 15.05 -2.97
N PRO A 26 5.45 14.41 -2.37
CA PRO A 26 4.47 13.62 -3.11
C PRO A 26 3.65 14.48 -4.06
N ASP A 27 3.40 13.96 -5.25
CA ASP A 27 2.36 14.48 -6.12
C ASP A 27 1.01 13.78 -5.81
N PRO A 28 -0.10 14.21 -6.44
CA PRO A 28 -1.39 13.57 -6.22
C PRO A 28 -1.42 12.08 -6.57
N ASP A 29 -0.58 11.60 -7.51
CA ASP A 29 -0.52 10.17 -7.87
C ASP A 29 0.16 9.34 -6.78
N ALA A 30 1.21 9.87 -6.16
CA ALA A 30 1.86 9.23 -5.01
C ALA A 30 0.89 9.02 -3.84
N TYR A 31 -0.02 9.98 -3.61
CA TYR A 31 -1.11 9.80 -2.65
C TYR A 31 -2.17 8.81 -3.15
N GLY A 32 -2.57 8.93 -4.42
CA GLY A 32 -3.61 8.08 -5.03
C GLY A 32 -3.23 6.61 -5.03
N SER A 33 -2.02 6.28 -5.48
CA SER A 33 -1.47 4.92 -5.49
C SER A 33 -1.29 4.36 -4.08
N GLN A 34 -0.73 5.14 -3.15
CA GLN A 34 -0.53 4.72 -1.76
C GLN A 34 -1.85 4.45 -1.04
N LEU A 35 -2.76 5.43 -1.04
CA LEU A 35 -4.04 5.33 -0.35
C LEU A 35 -4.99 4.36 -1.04
N GLY A 36 -4.97 4.32 -2.38
CA GLY A 36 -5.75 3.37 -3.17
C GLY A 36 -5.40 1.93 -2.82
N LEU A 37 -4.12 1.58 -2.79
CA LEU A 37 -3.69 0.24 -2.40
C LEU A 37 -4.01 -0.06 -0.93
N LYS A 38 -3.79 0.91 -0.02
CA LYS A 38 -4.16 0.75 1.40
C LYS A 38 -5.63 0.39 1.55
N TYR A 39 -6.53 1.19 0.97
CA TYR A 39 -7.97 0.98 1.12
C TYR A 39 -8.43 -0.29 0.42
N TYR A 40 -7.87 -0.63 -0.74
CA TYR A 40 -8.14 -1.91 -1.39
C TYR A 40 -7.85 -3.10 -0.46
N ILE A 41 -6.65 -3.12 0.16
CA ILE A 41 -6.24 -4.21 1.06
C ILE A 41 -7.13 -4.24 2.30
N GLN A 42 -7.41 -3.09 2.92
CA GLN A 42 -8.27 -3.02 4.11
C GLN A 42 -9.71 -3.49 3.84
N GLN A 43 -10.27 -3.17 2.67
CA GLN A 43 -11.61 -3.64 2.29
C GLN A 43 -11.62 -5.15 2.01
N LYS A 44 -10.55 -5.68 1.40
CA LYS A 44 -10.45 -7.11 1.07
C LYS A 44 -10.08 -7.98 2.27
N PHE A 45 -9.29 -7.46 3.20
CA PHE A 45 -8.77 -8.18 4.38
C PHE A 45 -8.93 -7.33 5.66
N PRO A 46 -10.15 -7.23 6.20
CA PRO A 46 -10.48 -6.32 7.31
C PRO A 46 -9.64 -6.53 8.60
N GLN A 47 -9.11 -7.73 8.79
CA GLN A 47 -8.28 -8.11 9.93
C GLN A 47 -6.81 -7.69 9.83
N LYS A 48 -6.32 -7.34 8.62
CA LYS A 48 -4.92 -6.97 8.40
C LYS A 48 -4.65 -5.53 8.83
N GLN A 49 -3.46 -5.28 9.35
CA GLN A 49 -3.01 -3.94 9.71
C GLN A 49 -2.31 -3.29 8.52
N VAL A 50 -2.89 -2.23 7.96
CA VAL A 50 -2.35 -1.56 6.77
C VAL A 50 -2.08 -0.09 7.06
N PHE A 51 -0.82 0.31 6.95
CA PHE A 51 -0.35 1.66 7.23
C PHE A 51 0.14 2.34 5.95
N ALA A 52 -0.15 3.63 5.84
CA ALA A 52 0.41 4.50 4.81
C ALA A 52 1.26 5.54 5.52
N VAL A 53 2.56 5.57 5.23
CA VAL A 53 3.54 6.41 5.93
C VAL A 53 4.31 7.30 4.95
N GLY A 54 4.91 8.35 5.48
CA GLY A 54 5.61 9.37 4.72
C GLY A 54 5.24 10.75 5.24
N GLU A 55 6.20 11.66 5.25
CA GLU A 55 5.96 13.03 5.71
C GLU A 55 5.01 13.75 4.74
N ALA A 56 4.17 14.62 5.31
CA ALA A 56 3.49 15.63 4.53
C ALA A 56 4.54 16.67 4.15
N ASP A 57 4.47 17.20 2.94
CA ASP A 57 5.39 18.27 2.55
C ASP A 57 5.16 19.46 3.49
N HIS A 58 6.15 19.75 4.33
CA HIS A 58 6.16 20.94 5.18
C HIS A 58 6.71 22.07 4.32
N HIS A 59 5.81 22.78 3.63
CA HIS A 59 6.12 24.12 3.14
C HIS A 59 6.19 25.12 4.29
#